data_AF-S9QC72-F1
#
_entry.id   AF-S9QC72-F1
#
_cell.length_a   1.000
_cell.length_b   1.000
_cell.length_c   1.000
_cell.angle_alpha   90.00
_cell.angle_beta   90.00
_cell.angle_gamma   90.00
#
_symmetry.space_group_name_H-M   'P 1'
#
loop_
_entity.id
_entity.type
_entity.pdbx_description
1 polymer ?
#
loop_
_entity_poly.entity_id
_entity_poly.type
_entity_poly.pdbx_seq_one_letter_code
_entity_poly.pdbx_strand_id
1 'polypeptide(L)'
;MPNQPISGNDLARFAGQGTFMRLPRVETADGLDVAFVGIPMDHGSSWRSGTRFGPAQVRSESSMIRPYAVQTGAAPFDALQCADVGDVAINTFNLQESIHIITEHYDDLLKHDVIPMTIGGDHTITLPILRAIAKKHGPVGLVHVDAHADVNDEMFGERETHGTVFRRAYEEGLLRPKDVYQIGLRGTGYTAEDFDEPRDWGFNLTLAQELWHKSTAPLAARIKDSMGEGPVYITYDIDSLDPSIAPGTGTPEIGGLTTPQALELIRGLRGLPIVGCDLVEVSPPYDTSGNTALTGANIMFEMLSILPGVPYR
;
A
#
# COMPACT_ATOMS: atom_id res chain seq x y z
N MET A 1 10.97 -10.89 23.32
CA MET A 1 10.64 -9.45 23.24
C MET A 1 10.63 -9.08 21.77
N PRO A 2 9.64 -8.32 21.29
CA PRO A 2 9.61 -7.88 19.90
C PRO A 2 10.80 -7.00 19.55
N ASN A 3 11.18 -6.99 18.27
CA ASN A 3 12.25 -6.15 17.75
C ASN A 3 11.92 -4.67 17.96
N GLN A 4 12.95 -3.87 18.19
CA GLN A 4 12.82 -2.42 18.38
C GLN A 4 13.61 -1.67 17.31
N PRO A 5 13.07 -0.56 16.78
CA PRO A 5 13.84 0.40 15.99
C PRO A 5 15.07 0.90 16.77
N ILE A 6 16.21 1.04 16.09
CA ILE A 6 17.41 1.62 16.71
C ILE A 6 17.13 3.08 17.11
N SER A 7 17.44 3.44 18.34
CA SER A 7 17.27 4.81 18.84
C SER A 7 18.18 5.80 18.11
N GLY A 8 17.73 7.05 18.00
CA GLY A 8 18.57 8.14 17.48
C GLY A 8 19.73 8.52 18.42
N ASN A 9 19.65 8.13 19.70
CA ASN A 9 20.70 8.36 20.68
C ASN A 9 21.80 7.29 20.63
N ASP A 10 21.48 6.08 20.14
CA ASP A 10 22.45 4.98 20.05
C ASP A 10 23.23 5.03 18.73
N LEU A 11 22.55 5.39 17.64
CA LEU A 11 23.15 5.59 16.32
C LEU A 11 22.42 6.73 15.63
N ALA A 12 23.16 7.66 15.01
CA ALA A 12 22.58 8.78 14.28
C ALA A 12 21.61 8.28 13.19
N ARG A 13 20.47 8.97 13.02
CA ARG A 13 19.39 8.50 12.13
C ARG A 13 19.76 8.47 10.65
N PHE A 14 20.75 9.26 10.23
CA PHE A 14 21.30 9.24 8.88
C PHE A 14 22.31 8.09 8.64
N ALA A 15 22.54 7.22 9.62
CA ALA A 15 23.48 6.10 9.55
C ALA A 15 22.80 4.76 9.84
N GLY A 16 23.38 3.68 9.30
CA GLY A 16 22.89 2.31 9.47
C GLY A 16 22.73 1.59 8.13
N GLN A 17 22.00 0.48 8.14
CA GLN A 17 21.84 -0.42 6.99
C GLN A 17 20.71 -0.03 6.03
N GLY A 18 19.94 1.02 6.34
CA GLY A 18 18.87 1.51 5.46
C GLY A 18 17.64 0.60 5.38
N THR A 19 17.27 -0.09 6.46
CA THR A 19 16.03 -0.86 6.61
C THR A 19 14.85 0.03 7.02
N PHE A 20 13.62 -0.42 6.79
CA PHE A 20 12.42 0.31 7.20
C PHE A 20 12.40 0.53 8.72
N MET A 21 12.25 1.79 9.11
CA MET A 21 12.33 2.27 10.50
C MET A 21 13.57 1.82 11.26
N ARG A 22 14.66 1.45 10.58
CA ARG A 22 15.90 0.96 11.19
C ARG A 22 15.67 -0.31 12.03
N LEU A 23 14.71 -1.14 11.63
CA LEU A 23 14.50 -2.48 12.19
C LEU A 23 15.58 -3.46 11.72
N PRO A 24 15.75 -4.61 12.39
CA PRO A 24 16.64 -5.66 11.92
C PRO A 24 16.27 -6.14 10.51
N ARG A 25 17.30 -6.43 9.69
CA ARG A 25 17.14 -7.21 8.45
C ARG A 25 17.19 -8.69 8.78
N VAL A 26 16.23 -9.46 8.27
CA VAL A 26 16.20 -10.93 8.37
C VAL A 26 15.98 -11.54 7.00
N GLU A 27 16.40 -12.79 6.80
CA GLU A 27 16.27 -13.47 5.49
C GLU A 27 14.92 -14.21 5.34
N THR A 28 14.17 -14.41 6.43
CA THR A 28 12.93 -15.20 6.46
C THR A 28 11.90 -14.57 7.38
N ALA A 29 10.61 -14.80 7.13
CA ALA A 29 9.52 -14.32 7.98
C ALA A 29 9.19 -15.23 9.18
N ASP A 30 10.02 -16.26 9.45
CA ASP A 30 9.81 -17.16 10.58
C ASP A 30 9.79 -16.41 11.92
N GLY A 31 8.71 -16.59 12.68
CA GLY A 31 8.48 -15.92 13.95
C GLY A 31 8.19 -14.41 13.86
N LEU A 32 7.94 -13.85 12.67
CA LEU A 32 7.47 -12.47 12.51
C LEU A 32 5.94 -12.41 12.50
N ASP A 33 5.39 -11.39 13.15
CA ASP A 33 3.99 -11.01 12.98
C ASP A 33 3.82 -10.07 11.77
N VAL A 34 4.85 -9.26 11.47
CA VAL A 34 4.85 -8.29 10.36
C VAL A 34 6.19 -8.30 9.63
N ALA A 35 6.14 -8.39 8.30
CA ALA A 35 7.31 -8.31 7.43
C ALA A 35 7.23 -7.09 6.51
N PHE A 36 8.24 -6.20 6.57
CA PHE A 36 8.40 -5.15 5.57
C PHE A 36 9.14 -5.71 4.36
N VAL A 37 8.52 -5.60 3.17
CA VAL A 37 9.04 -6.15 1.90
C VAL A 37 9.14 -5.03 0.89
N GLY A 38 10.22 -4.92 0.13
CA GLY A 38 10.30 -3.99 -1.01
C GLY A 38 10.17 -4.69 -2.36
N ILE A 39 9.49 -4.05 -3.31
CA ILE A 39 9.41 -4.54 -4.70
C ILE A 39 9.80 -3.42 -5.67
N PRO A 40 11.09 -3.31 -6.06
CA PRO A 40 11.58 -2.22 -6.90
C PRO A 40 11.28 -2.43 -8.39
N MET A 41 10.02 -2.29 -8.81
CA MET A 41 9.55 -2.55 -10.18
C MET A 41 8.73 -1.37 -10.74
N ASP A 42 8.98 -0.93 -11.97
CA ASP A 42 8.21 0.17 -12.61
C ASP A 42 7.91 -0.04 -14.10
N HIS A 43 8.11 -1.25 -14.61
CA HIS A 43 7.98 -1.51 -16.05
C HIS A 43 6.55 -1.91 -16.46
N GLY A 44 5.58 -1.88 -15.53
CA GLY A 44 4.15 -1.86 -15.82
C GLY A 44 3.58 -0.44 -15.96
N SER A 45 4.37 0.59 -15.63
CA SER A 45 3.98 2.00 -15.77
C SER A 45 3.82 2.45 -17.23
N SER A 46 2.83 3.30 -17.50
CA SER A 46 2.52 3.78 -18.86
C SER A 46 2.99 5.20 -19.18
N TRP A 47 3.40 5.99 -18.18
CA TRP A 47 3.76 7.40 -18.36
C TRP A 47 5.17 7.71 -17.84
N ARG A 48 5.29 8.15 -16.58
CA ARG A 48 6.59 8.45 -15.96
C ARG A 48 7.08 7.21 -15.19
N SER A 49 8.23 6.69 -15.58
CA SER A 49 8.94 5.66 -14.82
C SER A 49 9.73 6.25 -13.65
N GLY A 50 10.28 5.42 -12.78
CA GLY A 50 11.13 5.84 -11.65
C GLY A 50 10.77 5.21 -10.31
N THR A 51 9.59 4.57 -10.21
CA THR A 51 9.09 3.98 -8.96
C THR A 51 9.89 2.76 -8.50
N ARG A 52 10.74 2.18 -9.37
CA ARG A 52 11.74 1.18 -8.98
C ARG A 52 12.71 1.65 -7.88
N PHE A 53 12.87 2.96 -7.71
CA PHE A 53 13.69 3.55 -6.64
C PHE A 53 12.90 3.87 -5.37
N GLY A 54 11.56 3.75 -5.41
CA GLY A 54 10.65 4.02 -4.30
C GLY A 54 11.01 3.28 -3.01
N PRO A 55 11.19 1.94 -3.03
CA PRO A 55 11.47 1.18 -1.81
C PRO A 55 12.72 1.67 -1.07
N ALA A 56 13.78 2.00 -1.80
CA ALA A 56 15.01 2.50 -1.23
C ALA A 56 14.83 3.89 -0.58
N GLN A 57 14.13 4.82 -1.24
CA GLN A 57 13.94 6.17 -0.70
C GLN A 57 12.96 6.16 0.49
N VAL A 58 11.88 5.39 0.43
CA VAL A 58 10.93 5.25 1.56
C VAL A 58 11.63 4.67 2.78
N ARG A 59 12.48 3.65 2.64
CA ARG A 59 13.31 3.15 3.75
C ARG A 59 14.23 4.23 4.31
N SER A 60 14.91 4.99 3.44
CA SER A 60 15.77 6.10 3.87
C SER A 60 15.00 7.11 4.74
N GLU A 61 13.88 7.62 4.24
CA GLU A 61 13.07 8.65 4.93
C GLU A 61 12.33 8.13 6.17
N SER A 62 12.07 6.81 6.26
CA SER A 62 11.50 6.18 7.45
C SER A 62 12.38 6.30 8.71
N SER A 63 13.67 6.61 8.54
CA SER A 63 14.65 6.70 9.63
C SER A 63 14.33 7.76 10.68
N MET A 64 13.47 8.73 10.36
CA MET A 64 13.01 9.79 11.29
C MET A 64 11.83 9.38 12.17
N ILE A 65 11.12 8.31 11.80
CA ILE A 65 9.92 7.85 12.51
C ILE A 65 10.32 7.28 13.88
N ARG A 66 9.41 7.40 14.85
CA ARG A 66 9.57 6.93 16.24
C ARG A 66 8.54 5.83 16.52
N PRO A 67 8.80 4.92 17.47
CA PRO A 67 7.99 3.73 17.67
C PRO A 67 6.58 3.97 18.26
N TYR A 68 6.28 5.18 18.76
CA TYR A 68 5.01 5.49 19.43
C TYR A 68 4.25 6.61 18.71
N ALA A 69 3.00 6.35 18.37
CA ALA A 69 2.11 7.29 17.70
C ALA A 69 1.44 8.23 18.73
N VAL A 70 2.03 9.41 18.96
CA VAL A 70 1.58 10.36 20.01
C VAL A 70 0.11 10.77 19.88
N GLN A 71 -0.45 10.82 18.67
CA GLN A 71 -1.83 11.27 18.45
C GLN A 71 -2.88 10.19 18.76
N THR A 72 -2.54 8.92 18.61
CA THR A 72 -3.48 7.80 18.74
C THR A 72 -3.20 6.95 19.97
N GLY A 73 -1.96 6.96 20.48
CA GLY A 73 -1.48 6.07 21.53
C GLY A 73 -1.01 4.71 21.03
N ALA A 74 -0.97 4.47 19.71
CA ALA A 74 -0.55 3.19 19.14
C ALA A 74 0.94 2.92 19.40
N ALA A 75 1.26 1.69 19.83
CA ALA A 75 2.61 1.24 20.12
C ALA A 75 2.89 -0.14 19.47
N PRO A 76 3.00 -0.22 18.13
CA PRO A 76 3.06 -1.50 17.41
C PRO A 76 4.21 -2.40 17.86
N PHE A 77 5.39 -1.82 18.08
CA PHE A 77 6.60 -2.57 18.48
C PHE A 77 6.58 -3.08 19.93
N ASP A 78 5.56 -2.75 20.72
CA ASP A 78 5.42 -3.30 22.07
C ASP A 78 4.83 -4.71 22.06
N ALA A 79 4.13 -5.10 20.99
CA ALA A 79 3.43 -6.36 20.88
C ALA A 79 3.82 -7.17 19.63
N LEU A 80 3.97 -6.52 18.48
CA LEU A 80 4.20 -7.19 17.21
C LEU A 80 5.70 -7.37 16.93
N GLN A 81 6.08 -8.58 16.54
CA GLN A 81 7.41 -8.89 16.06
C GLN A 81 7.58 -8.47 14.60
N CYS A 82 8.27 -7.35 14.39
CA CYS A 82 8.47 -6.73 13.08
C CYS A 82 9.93 -6.84 12.61
N ALA A 83 10.15 -7.09 11.32
CA ALA A 83 11.47 -6.97 10.70
C ALA A 83 11.37 -6.60 9.21
N ASP A 84 12.48 -6.15 8.63
CA ASP A 84 12.61 -5.93 7.18
C ASP A 84 13.19 -7.20 6.54
N VAL A 85 12.50 -7.75 5.54
CA VAL A 85 12.93 -8.96 4.83
C VAL A 85 13.67 -8.65 3.52
N GLY A 86 13.95 -7.37 3.25
CA GLY A 86 14.65 -6.92 2.05
C GLY A 86 13.73 -6.78 0.85
N ASP A 87 14.33 -6.92 -0.33
CA ASP A 87 13.65 -6.71 -1.62
C ASP A 87 13.46 -8.01 -2.38
N VAL A 88 12.38 -8.09 -3.14
CA VAL A 88 12.14 -9.17 -4.11
C VAL A 88 13.06 -8.98 -5.32
N ALA A 89 13.80 -10.04 -5.68
CA ALA A 89 14.70 -10.04 -6.83
C ALA A 89 13.94 -10.22 -8.16
N ILE A 90 13.27 -9.15 -8.61
CA ILE A 90 12.45 -9.12 -9.84
C ILE A 90 13.28 -9.17 -11.15
N ASN A 91 12.61 -9.42 -12.27
CA ASN A 91 13.22 -9.38 -13.61
C ASN A 91 12.93 -8.04 -14.32
N THR A 92 13.92 -7.16 -14.35
CA THR A 92 13.76 -5.81 -14.93
C THR A 92 13.50 -5.75 -16.43
N PHE A 93 13.55 -6.88 -17.14
CA PHE A 93 13.38 -6.97 -18.59
C PHE A 93 12.13 -7.74 -19.02
N ASN A 94 11.41 -8.35 -18.08
CA ASN A 94 10.22 -9.14 -18.38
C ASN A 94 9.18 -9.00 -17.26
N LEU A 95 8.06 -8.36 -17.60
CA LEU A 95 6.96 -8.10 -16.67
C LEU A 95 6.30 -9.38 -16.18
N GLN A 96 5.98 -10.27 -17.09
CA GLN A 96 5.33 -11.55 -16.78
C GLN A 96 6.18 -12.40 -15.85
N GLU A 97 7.50 -12.42 -16.09
CA GLU A 97 8.43 -13.11 -15.19
C GLU A 97 8.51 -12.44 -13.82
N SER A 98 8.50 -11.11 -13.74
CA SER A 98 8.46 -10.41 -12.46
C SER A 98 7.19 -10.71 -11.66
N ILE A 99 6.03 -10.73 -12.33
CA ILE A 99 4.74 -11.10 -11.72
C ILE A 99 4.80 -12.53 -11.16
N HIS A 100 5.39 -13.47 -11.90
CA HIS A 100 5.59 -14.84 -11.44
C HIS A 100 6.51 -14.90 -10.20
N ILE A 101 7.68 -14.26 -10.25
CA ILE A 101 8.65 -14.19 -9.14
C ILE A 101 8.00 -13.60 -7.88
N ILE A 102 7.23 -12.52 -8.02
CA ILE A 102 6.54 -11.89 -6.89
C ILE A 102 5.51 -12.85 -6.30
N THR A 103 4.74 -13.55 -7.15
CA THR A 103 3.75 -14.53 -6.68
C THR A 103 4.41 -15.66 -5.87
N GLU A 104 5.50 -16.25 -6.38
CA GLU A 104 6.25 -17.30 -5.68
C GLU A 104 6.85 -16.79 -4.37
N HIS A 105 7.41 -15.57 -4.36
CA HIS A 105 7.95 -14.96 -3.16
C HIS A 105 6.90 -14.79 -2.07
N TYR A 106 5.70 -14.33 -2.42
CA TYR A 106 4.60 -14.17 -1.44
C TYR A 106 4.00 -15.51 -1.03
N ASP A 107 3.94 -16.50 -1.92
CA ASP A 107 3.58 -17.88 -1.58
C ASP A 107 4.51 -18.45 -0.50
N ASP A 108 5.82 -18.20 -0.62
CA ASP A 108 6.82 -18.60 0.38
C ASP A 108 6.71 -17.80 1.68
N LEU A 109 6.56 -16.47 1.58
CA LEU A 109 6.41 -15.59 2.74
C LEU A 109 5.19 -15.97 3.59
N LEU A 110 4.06 -16.26 2.93
CA LEU A 110 2.78 -16.57 3.57
C LEU A 110 2.68 -18.01 4.10
N LYS A 111 3.71 -18.85 3.92
CA LYS A 111 3.84 -20.10 4.71
C LYS A 111 3.95 -19.82 6.20
N HIS A 112 4.39 -18.62 6.58
CA HIS A 112 4.39 -18.12 7.94
C HIS A 112 3.12 -17.31 8.22
N ASP A 113 2.71 -17.22 9.50
CA ASP A 113 1.59 -16.39 9.93
C ASP A 113 2.00 -14.93 10.11
N VAL A 114 2.37 -14.32 8.99
CA VAL A 114 2.90 -12.95 8.89
C VAL A 114 1.96 -12.06 8.08
N ILE A 115 1.85 -10.78 8.46
CA ILE A 115 1.21 -9.73 7.67
C ILE A 115 2.30 -9.04 6.82
N PRO A 116 2.30 -9.19 5.49
CA PRO A 116 3.22 -8.44 4.64
C PRO A 116 2.81 -6.96 4.56
N MET A 117 3.78 -6.08 4.74
CA MET A 117 3.67 -4.64 4.52
C MET A 117 4.65 -4.24 3.41
N THR A 118 4.13 -4.08 2.21
CA THR A 118 4.93 -3.93 1.00
C THR A 118 5.21 -2.46 0.69
N ILE A 119 6.45 -2.15 0.33
CA ILE A 119 6.85 -0.88 -0.23
C ILE A 119 7.11 -1.10 -1.71
N GLY A 120 6.27 -0.51 -2.54
CA GLY A 120 6.19 -0.83 -3.95
C GLY A 120 7.09 -0.01 -4.85
N GLY A 121 7.07 -0.42 -6.11
CA GLY A 121 7.21 0.46 -7.25
C GLY A 121 5.80 0.72 -7.82
N ASP A 122 5.58 0.42 -9.09
CA ASP A 122 4.27 0.65 -9.72
C ASP A 122 3.16 -0.30 -9.20
N HIS A 123 1.90 0.09 -9.39
CA HIS A 123 0.73 -0.62 -8.83
C HIS A 123 0.56 -2.05 -9.38
N THR A 124 1.24 -2.43 -10.47
CA THR A 124 1.17 -3.79 -11.03
C THR A 124 1.56 -4.86 -10.01
N ILE A 125 2.41 -4.53 -9.03
CA ILE A 125 2.88 -5.47 -8.00
C ILE A 125 1.73 -6.01 -7.14
N THR A 126 0.61 -5.30 -7.02
CA THR A 126 -0.48 -5.68 -6.11
C THR A 126 -1.24 -6.90 -6.64
N LEU A 127 -1.31 -7.11 -7.96
CA LEU A 127 -1.94 -8.30 -8.56
C LEU A 127 -1.30 -9.62 -8.09
N PRO A 128 0.01 -9.87 -8.26
CA PRO A 128 0.64 -11.09 -7.78
C PRO A 128 0.60 -11.24 -6.25
N ILE A 129 0.61 -10.13 -5.50
CA ILE A 129 0.42 -10.18 -4.04
C ILE A 129 -0.98 -10.69 -3.69
N LEU A 130 -2.02 -10.14 -4.31
CA LEU A 130 -3.40 -10.56 -4.09
C LEU A 130 -3.63 -12.02 -4.47
N ARG A 131 -2.96 -12.55 -5.51
CA ARG A 131 -3.01 -13.98 -5.86
C ARG A 131 -2.55 -14.86 -4.70
N ALA A 132 -1.43 -14.52 -4.08
CA ALA A 132 -0.88 -15.27 -2.94
C ALA A 132 -1.72 -15.08 -1.66
N ILE A 133 -2.16 -13.84 -1.37
CA ILE A 133 -3.02 -13.52 -0.22
C ILE A 133 -4.35 -14.28 -0.31
N ALA A 134 -5.01 -14.26 -1.48
CA ALA A 134 -6.29 -14.93 -1.67
C ALA A 134 -6.17 -16.46 -1.62
N LYS A 135 -5.04 -17.02 -2.04
CA LYS A 135 -4.75 -18.45 -1.89
C LYS A 135 -4.68 -18.88 -0.41
N LYS A 136 -4.14 -18.05 0.48
CA LYS A 136 -4.07 -18.33 1.93
C LYS A 136 -5.38 -18.02 2.66
N HIS A 137 -5.99 -16.86 2.38
CA HIS A 137 -7.08 -16.31 3.18
C HIS A 137 -8.47 -16.43 2.51
N GLY A 138 -8.54 -16.90 1.27
CA GLY A 138 -9.71 -16.73 0.42
C GLY A 138 -9.84 -15.30 -0.12
N PRO A 139 -10.88 -15.00 -0.91
CA PRO A 139 -11.08 -13.67 -1.48
C PRO A 139 -11.16 -12.59 -0.39
N VAL A 140 -10.46 -11.48 -0.58
CA VAL A 140 -10.33 -10.42 0.42
C VAL A 140 -11.25 -9.22 0.14
N GLY A 141 -11.61 -8.49 1.19
CA GLY A 141 -12.11 -7.13 1.05
C GLY A 141 -10.93 -6.21 0.73
N LEU A 142 -11.18 -5.11 0.03
CA LEU A 142 -10.14 -4.22 -0.45
C LEU A 142 -10.46 -2.78 -0.08
N VAL A 143 -9.54 -2.12 0.63
CA VAL A 143 -9.50 -0.67 0.71
C VAL A 143 -8.41 -0.19 -0.23
N HIS A 144 -8.81 0.53 -1.27
CA HIS A 144 -7.95 1.03 -2.33
C HIS A 144 -8.03 2.56 -2.34
N VAL A 145 -6.93 3.22 -1.97
CA VAL A 145 -6.85 4.69 -1.89
C VAL A 145 -5.99 5.19 -3.02
N ASP A 146 -6.61 5.81 -4.03
CA ASP A 146 -5.99 6.05 -5.34
C ASP A 146 -6.72 7.18 -6.11
N ALA A 147 -6.01 7.85 -7.02
CA ALA A 147 -6.62 8.75 -7.99
C ALA A 147 -7.35 8.02 -9.13
N HIS A 148 -6.96 6.79 -9.46
CA HIS A 148 -7.43 5.98 -10.57
C HIS A 148 -8.13 4.70 -10.08
N ALA A 149 -8.95 4.13 -10.96
CA ALA A 149 -9.71 2.92 -10.62
C ALA A 149 -8.93 1.64 -10.93
N ASP A 150 -7.94 1.66 -11.83
CA ASP A 150 -7.11 0.51 -12.21
C ASP A 150 -7.91 -0.75 -12.60
N VAL A 151 -9.00 -0.51 -13.34
CA VAL A 151 -9.92 -1.53 -13.85
C VAL A 151 -9.95 -1.62 -15.37
N ASN A 152 -8.96 -1.05 -16.08
CA ASN A 152 -8.92 -1.17 -17.53
C ASN A 152 -8.80 -2.64 -17.94
N ASP A 153 -9.34 -2.98 -19.11
CA ASP A 153 -9.13 -4.32 -19.68
C ASP A 153 -7.69 -4.48 -20.13
N GLU A 154 -7.24 -3.63 -21.05
CA GLU A 154 -5.92 -3.75 -21.63
C GLU A 154 -5.28 -2.37 -21.77
N MET A 155 -3.96 -2.33 -21.72
CA MET A 155 -3.17 -1.17 -22.10
C MET A 155 -2.22 -1.59 -23.23
N PHE A 156 -2.43 -1.05 -24.42
CA PHE A 156 -1.67 -1.42 -25.63
C PHE A 156 -1.73 -2.93 -25.99
N GLY A 157 -2.80 -3.63 -25.62
CA GLY A 157 -2.97 -5.06 -25.82
C GLY A 157 -2.39 -5.94 -24.70
N GLU A 158 -1.80 -5.33 -23.67
CA GLU A 158 -1.29 -6.03 -22.49
C GLU A 158 -2.34 -6.04 -21.38
N ARG A 159 -2.56 -7.22 -20.79
CA ARG A 159 -3.61 -7.46 -19.78
C ARG A 159 -3.17 -7.18 -18.34
N GLU A 160 -1.88 -7.18 -18.06
CA GLU A 160 -1.34 -7.03 -16.71
C GLU A 160 -0.38 -5.84 -16.68
N THR A 161 -0.90 -4.69 -16.26
CA THR A 161 -0.18 -3.43 -16.09
C THR A 161 -0.70 -2.72 -14.84
N HIS A 162 -0.12 -1.56 -14.52
CA HIS A 162 -0.53 -0.78 -13.34
C HIS A 162 -2.02 -0.41 -13.36
N GLY A 163 -2.57 -0.06 -14.53
CA GLY A 163 -3.98 0.33 -14.69
C GLY A 163 -4.99 -0.81 -14.88
N THR A 164 -4.59 -2.08 -14.80
CA THR A 164 -5.50 -3.23 -15.04
C THR A 164 -5.65 -4.17 -13.83
N VAL A 165 -4.99 -3.85 -12.72
CA VAL A 165 -4.82 -4.70 -11.53
C VAL A 165 -6.15 -5.23 -10.99
N PHE A 166 -7.11 -4.34 -10.72
CA PHE A 166 -8.32 -4.73 -9.99
C PHE A 166 -9.37 -5.38 -10.89
N ARG A 167 -9.28 -5.18 -12.21
CA ARG A 167 -10.06 -6.00 -13.14
C ARG A 167 -9.57 -7.44 -13.15
N ARG A 168 -8.25 -7.66 -13.22
CA ARG A 168 -7.67 -9.02 -13.13
C ARG A 168 -8.01 -9.66 -11.79
N ALA A 169 -7.86 -8.93 -10.68
CA ALA A 169 -8.20 -9.43 -9.36
C ALA A 169 -9.70 -9.77 -9.21
N TYR A 170 -10.60 -9.03 -9.87
CA TYR A 170 -12.03 -9.37 -9.94
C TYR A 170 -12.29 -10.63 -10.78
N GLU A 171 -11.76 -10.69 -12.00
CA GLU A 171 -11.93 -11.81 -12.93
C GLU A 171 -11.39 -13.13 -12.35
N GLU A 172 -10.30 -13.07 -11.60
CA GLU A 172 -9.67 -14.21 -10.92
C GLU A 172 -10.35 -14.58 -9.59
N GLY A 173 -11.35 -13.80 -9.14
CA GLY A 173 -12.07 -14.06 -7.89
C GLY A 173 -11.24 -13.82 -6.64
N LEU A 174 -10.23 -12.94 -6.69
CA LEU A 174 -9.35 -12.62 -5.56
C LEU A 174 -10.01 -11.66 -4.56
N LEU A 175 -11.07 -10.96 -4.99
CA LEU A 175 -11.75 -9.92 -4.24
C LEU A 175 -13.17 -10.34 -3.86
N ARG A 176 -13.67 -9.84 -2.74
CA ARG A 176 -15.10 -9.83 -2.40
C ARG A 176 -15.70 -8.54 -2.94
N PRO A 177 -16.43 -8.53 -4.07
CA PRO A 177 -16.69 -7.30 -4.81
C PRO A 177 -17.45 -6.23 -4.01
N LYS A 178 -18.43 -6.64 -3.19
CA LYS A 178 -19.19 -5.72 -2.31
C LYS A 178 -18.36 -5.10 -1.20
N ASP A 179 -17.21 -5.70 -0.88
CA ASP A 179 -16.24 -5.23 0.10
C ASP A 179 -15.02 -4.58 -0.58
N VAL A 180 -15.15 -4.13 -1.83
CA VAL A 180 -14.14 -3.31 -2.50
C VAL A 180 -14.55 -1.84 -2.38
N TYR A 181 -13.64 -1.02 -1.87
CA TYR A 181 -13.81 0.43 -1.72
C TYR A 181 -12.65 1.15 -2.39
N GLN A 182 -12.95 1.90 -3.46
CA GLN A 182 -11.98 2.75 -4.16
C GLN A 182 -12.23 4.21 -3.81
N ILE A 183 -11.20 4.90 -3.33
CA ILE A 183 -11.35 6.17 -2.62
C ILE A 183 -10.36 7.20 -3.16
N GLY A 184 -10.88 8.32 -3.67
CA GLY A 184 -10.04 9.41 -4.20
C GLY A 184 -10.06 9.55 -5.72
N LEU A 185 -10.93 8.79 -6.38
CA LEU A 185 -11.03 8.72 -7.84
C LEU A 185 -11.28 10.10 -8.45
N ARG A 186 -10.49 10.46 -9.45
CA ARG A 186 -10.57 11.75 -10.16
C ARG A 186 -9.83 11.68 -11.50
N GLY A 187 -9.61 12.84 -12.12
CA GLY A 187 -8.98 12.95 -13.43
C GLY A 187 -9.99 12.95 -14.57
N THR A 188 -9.51 12.64 -15.78
CA THR A 188 -10.32 12.57 -16.99
C THR A 188 -10.44 11.11 -17.45
N GLY A 189 -11.67 10.65 -17.70
CA GLY A 189 -11.93 9.34 -18.33
C GLY A 189 -12.03 9.43 -19.86
N TYR A 190 -12.17 8.27 -20.49
CA TYR A 190 -12.49 8.12 -21.90
C TYR A 190 -14.00 8.13 -22.15
N THR A 191 -14.79 7.58 -21.23
CA THR A 191 -16.25 7.52 -21.31
C THR A 191 -16.91 7.78 -19.96
N ALA A 192 -18.23 8.04 -19.94
CA ALA A 192 -18.95 8.22 -18.68
C ALA A 192 -19.11 6.88 -17.93
N GLU A 193 -19.07 5.80 -18.70
CA GLU A 193 -19.26 4.41 -18.31
C GLU A 193 -18.01 3.80 -17.65
N ASP A 194 -16.86 4.48 -17.68
CA ASP A 194 -15.58 4.02 -17.09
C ASP A 194 -15.72 3.68 -15.59
N PHE A 195 -16.71 4.26 -14.89
CA PHE A 195 -17.03 3.93 -13.49
C PHE A 195 -18.29 3.09 -13.30
N ASP A 196 -19.04 2.78 -14.37
CA ASP A 196 -20.27 2.00 -14.27
C ASP A 196 -19.96 0.50 -14.21
N GLU A 197 -19.01 0.03 -15.02
CA GLU A 197 -18.59 -1.38 -15.02
C GLU A 197 -18.12 -1.88 -13.63
N PRO A 198 -17.16 -1.21 -12.95
CA PRO A 198 -16.79 -1.60 -11.58
C PRO A 198 -17.93 -1.50 -10.56
N ARG A 199 -18.88 -0.56 -10.73
CA ARG A 199 -20.08 -0.51 -9.87
C ARG A 199 -21.00 -1.71 -10.10
N ASP A 200 -21.15 -2.15 -11.35
CA ASP A 200 -21.93 -3.34 -11.69
C ASP A 200 -21.32 -4.63 -11.14
N TRP A 201 -20.00 -4.68 -11.00
CA TRP A 201 -19.30 -5.75 -10.26
C TRP A 201 -19.61 -5.72 -8.76
N GLY A 202 -20.00 -4.56 -8.24
CA GLY A 202 -20.36 -4.32 -6.84
C GLY A 202 -19.36 -3.46 -6.07
N PHE A 203 -18.38 -2.84 -6.74
CA PHE A 203 -17.39 -1.99 -6.07
C PHE A 203 -18.02 -0.68 -5.59
N ASN A 204 -17.54 -0.19 -4.44
CA ASN A 204 -17.94 1.08 -3.87
C ASN A 204 -16.93 2.15 -4.27
N LEU A 205 -17.34 3.06 -5.16
CA LEU A 205 -16.47 4.12 -5.67
C LEU A 205 -16.77 5.43 -4.96
N THR A 206 -15.75 6.06 -4.38
CA THR A 206 -15.84 7.40 -3.78
C THR A 206 -14.96 8.36 -4.55
N LEU A 207 -15.57 9.30 -5.25
CA LEU A 207 -14.83 10.29 -6.02
C LEU A 207 -14.22 11.35 -5.10
N ALA A 208 -13.09 11.95 -5.50
CA ALA A 208 -12.39 12.93 -4.69
C ALA A 208 -13.26 14.14 -4.30
N GLN A 209 -14.14 14.59 -5.21
CA GLN A 209 -14.99 15.77 -5.00
C GLN A 209 -16.04 15.54 -3.92
N GLU A 210 -16.41 14.28 -3.65
CA GLU A 210 -17.31 13.93 -2.55
C GLU A 210 -16.67 14.18 -1.18
N LEU A 211 -15.33 14.13 -1.12
CA LEU A 211 -14.51 14.29 0.09
C LEU A 211 -14.09 15.74 0.35
N TRP A 212 -14.17 16.62 -0.65
CA TRP A 212 -13.73 18.00 -0.51
C TRP A 212 -14.46 18.71 0.65
N HIS A 213 -13.67 19.42 1.46
CA HIS A 213 -14.13 20.17 2.63
C HIS A 213 -14.79 19.33 3.73
N LYS A 214 -14.58 18.00 3.74
CA LYS A 214 -15.15 17.07 4.72
C LYS A 214 -14.06 16.20 5.35
N SER A 215 -14.32 15.75 6.57
CA SER A 215 -13.56 14.69 7.22
C SER A 215 -13.83 13.34 6.56
N THR A 216 -12.80 12.48 6.48
CA THR A 216 -12.91 11.10 5.97
C THR A 216 -13.27 10.10 7.07
N ALA A 217 -13.28 10.49 8.35
CA ALA A 217 -13.61 9.59 9.45
C ALA A 217 -14.99 8.91 9.32
N PRO A 218 -16.08 9.59 8.88
CA PRO A 218 -17.37 8.93 8.64
C PRO A 218 -17.33 7.90 7.51
N LEU A 219 -16.51 8.12 6.48
CA LEU A 219 -16.31 7.14 5.41
C LEU A 219 -15.59 5.90 5.96
N ALA A 220 -14.51 6.08 6.71
CA ALA A 220 -13.76 4.99 7.32
C ALA A 220 -14.63 4.13 8.25
N ALA A 221 -15.49 4.76 9.06
CA ALA A 221 -16.44 4.04 9.92
C ALA A 221 -17.43 3.18 9.11
N ARG A 222 -18.00 3.72 8.02
CA ARG A 222 -18.89 2.94 7.14
C ARG A 222 -18.19 1.76 6.48
N ILE A 223 -16.95 1.96 6.01
CA ILE A 223 -16.14 0.89 5.42
C ILE A 223 -15.94 -0.22 6.45
N LYS A 224 -15.52 0.15 7.66
CA LYS A 224 -15.30 -0.79 8.76
C LYS A 224 -16.55 -1.60 9.10
N ASP A 225 -17.69 -0.93 9.24
CA ASP A 225 -18.96 -1.59 9.56
C ASP A 225 -19.41 -2.53 8.44
N SER A 226 -19.12 -2.20 7.18
CA SER A 226 -19.47 -3.02 6.02
C SER A 226 -18.62 -4.27 5.88
N MET A 227 -17.30 -4.17 6.09
CA MET A 227 -16.36 -5.28 5.84
C MET A 227 -16.41 -6.37 6.92
N GLY A 228 -16.90 -6.05 8.11
CA GLY A 228 -17.08 -7.01 9.21
C GLY A 228 -15.78 -7.72 9.61
N GLU A 229 -15.85 -9.04 9.74
CA GLU A 229 -14.73 -9.89 10.22
C GLU A 229 -13.99 -10.64 9.09
N GLY A 230 -14.33 -10.40 7.81
CA GLY A 230 -13.67 -11.06 6.68
C GLY A 230 -12.31 -10.42 6.36
N PRO A 231 -11.30 -11.17 5.87
CA PRO A 231 -9.94 -10.65 5.67
C PRO A 231 -9.91 -9.44 4.73
N VAL A 232 -9.10 -8.43 5.07
CA VAL A 232 -8.99 -7.16 4.34
C VAL A 232 -7.55 -6.93 3.89
N TYR A 233 -7.38 -6.51 2.63
CA TYR A 233 -6.13 -5.98 2.11
C TYR A 233 -6.26 -4.46 1.91
N ILE A 234 -5.21 -3.71 2.22
CA ILE A 234 -5.17 -2.25 2.01
C ILE A 234 -4.08 -1.95 0.99
N THR A 235 -4.45 -1.33 -0.13
CA THR A 235 -3.49 -0.75 -1.08
C THR A 235 -3.62 0.77 -1.04
N TYR A 236 -2.47 1.43 -0.88
CA TYR A 236 -2.37 2.89 -0.83
C TYR A 236 -1.48 3.38 -1.96
N ASP A 237 -2.08 3.96 -2.99
CA ASP A 237 -1.36 4.69 -4.02
C ASP A 237 -1.04 6.10 -3.54
N ILE A 238 0.23 6.50 -3.63
CA ILE A 238 0.66 7.83 -3.19
C ILE A 238 0.03 8.96 -4.03
N ASP A 239 -0.38 8.67 -5.27
CA ASP A 239 -1.00 9.65 -6.17
C ASP A 239 -2.46 9.97 -5.80
N SER A 240 -3.06 9.22 -4.86
CA SER A 240 -4.31 9.59 -4.20
C SER A 240 -4.25 10.98 -3.54
N LEU A 241 -3.05 11.39 -3.13
CA LEU A 241 -2.78 12.71 -2.56
C LEU A 241 -2.64 13.77 -3.66
N ASP A 242 -2.96 15.01 -3.30
CA ASP A 242 -2.74 16.12 -4.23
C ASP A 242 -1.24 16.27 -4.60
N PRO A 243 -0.88 16.60 -5.85
CA PRO A 243 0.52 16.78 -6.27
C PRO A 243 1.28 17.88 -5.51
N SER A 244 0.57 18.81 -4.83
CA SER A 244 1.19 19.76 -3.91
C SER A 244 1.77 19.11 -2.65
N ILE A 245 1.38 17.87 -2.36
CA ILE A 245 1.79 17.06 -1.21
C ILE A 245 2.72 15.93 -1.66
N ALA A 246 2.32 15.19 -2.71
CA ALA A 246 3.03 14.04 -3.24
C ALA A 246 3.42 14.26 -4.72
N PRO A 247 4.37 15.17 -5.02
CA PRO A 247 4.77 15.44 -6.40
C PRO A 247 5.51 14.28 -7.07
N GLY A 248 6.13 13.38 -6.29
CA GLY A 248 6.95 12.28 -6.77
C GLY A 248 6.15 11.03 -7.10
N THR A 249 5.37 11.06 -8.18
CA THR A 249 4.57 9.91 -8.68
C THR A 249 4.50 9.86 -10.22
N GLY A 250 4.09 8.72 -10.76
CA GLY A 250 3.94 8.44 -12.19
C GLY A 250 2.85 9.28 -12.87
N THR A 251 1.66 9.31 -12.29
CA THR A 251 0.40 9.78 -12.90
C THR A 251 -0.32 10.84 -12.05
N PRO A 252 0.30 11.98 -11.74
CA PRO A 252 -0.28 12.95 -10.80
C PRO A 252 -1.59 13.58 -11.31
N GLU A 253 -2.64 13.50 -10.51
CA GLU A 253 -3.93 14.15 -10.74
C GLU A 253 -4.22 15.24 -9.71
N ILE A 254 -4.56 16.47 -10.15
CA ILE A 254 -4.83 17.60 -9.25
C ILE A 254 -6.15 17.43 -8.46
N GLY A 255 -6.28 18.13 -7.33
CA GLY A 255 -7.51 18.14 -6.52
C GLY A 255 -7.70 16.88 -5.66
N GLY A 256 -6.58 16.28 -5.25
CA GLY A 256 -6.53 15.03 -4.49
C GLY A 256 -6.80 15.20 -2.99
N LEU A 257 -6.57 14.11 -2.25
CA LEU A 257 -6.69 14.11 -0.79
C LEU A 257 -5.59 14.96 -0.15
N THR A 258 -5.92 15.51 1.00
CA THR A 258 -4.94 16.13 1.91
C THR A 258 -4.36 15.08 2.88
N THR A 259 -3.17 15.31 3.44
CA THR A 259 -2.60 14.37 4.43
C THR A 259 -3.48 14.17 5.66
N PRO A 260 -4.20 15.17 6.22
CA PRO A 260 -5.15 14.91 7.31
C PRO A 260 -6.27 13.95 6.90
N GLN A 261 -6.80 14.06 5.68
CA GLN A 261 -7.84 13.15 5.18
C GLN A 261 -7.32 11.73 5.01
N ALA A 262 -6.08 11.55 4.54
CA ALA A 262 -5.44 10.25 4.48
C ALA A 262 -5.27 9.62 5.87
N LEU A 263 -4.78 10.40 6.85
CA LEU A 263 -4.61 9.95 8.23
C LEU A 263 -5.94 9.60 8.90
N GLU A 264 -6.97 10.44 8.75
CA GLU A 264 -8.32 10.17 9.26
C GLU A 264 -8.91 8.89 8.67
N LEU A 265 -8.71 8.66 7.36
CA LEU A 265 -9.17 7.47 6.67
C LEU A 265 -8.48 6.22 7.24
N ILE A 266 -7.14 6.17 7.19
CA ILE A 266 -6.34 5.02 7.66
C ILE A 266 -6.67 4.72 9.12
N ARG A 267 -6.62 5.71 10.02
CA ARG A 267 -6.87 5.49 11.46
C ARG A 267 -8.27 4.97 11.74
N GLY A 268 -9.26 5.37 10.95
CA GLY A 268 -10.65 4.92 11.07
C GLY A 268 -10.85 3.44 10.70
N LEU A 269 -9.93 2.84 9.94
CA LEU A 269 -9.95 1.42 9.56
C LEU A 269 -9.48 0.48 10.69
N ARG A 270 -9.00 1.02 11.82
CA ARG A 270 -8.58 0.24 12.99
C ARG A 270 -9.67 -0.74 13.42
N GLY A 271 -9.26 -2.01 13.59
CA GLY A 271 -10.14 -3.10 14.01
C GLY A 271 -10.64 -3.96 12.86
N LEU A 272 -10.29 -3.64 11.62
CA LEU A 272 -10.42 -4.56 10.51
C LEU A 272 -9.39 -5.70 10.61
N PRO A 273 -9.74 -6.92 10.14
CA PRO A 273 -8.83 -8.05 10.07
C PRO A 273 -7.89 -7.90 8.86
N ILE A 274 -6.94 -6.97 8.97
CA ILE A 274 -5.98 -6.67 7.92
C ILE A 274 -5.00 -7.84 7.78
N VAL A 275 -4.91 -8.41 6.58
CA VAL A 275 -4.04 -9.56 6.25
C VAL A 275 -2.84 -9.19 5.38
N GLY A 276 -2.77 -7.93 4.93
CA GLY A 276 -1.65 -7.39 4.17
C GLY A 276 -1.93 -5.96 3.74
N CYS A 277 -0.87 -5.21 3.45
CA CYS A 277 -1.00 -3.92 2.81
C CYS A 277 0.20 -3.56 1.93
N ASP A 278 0.02 -2.60 1.04
CA ASP A 278 1.09 -1.99 0.27
C ASP A 278 0.98 -0.45 0.17
N LEU A 279 2.12 0.18 -0.08
CA LEU A 279 2.26 1.57 -0.49
C LEU A 279 2.98 1.60 -1.83
N VAL A 280 2.37 2.17 -2.87
CA VAL A 280 2.85 2.13 -4.25
C VAL A 280 3.08 3.52 -4.86
N GLU A 281 3.65 3.54 -6.07
CA GLU A 281 3.84 4.70 -6.95
C GLU A 281 4.74 5.84 -6.44
N VAL A 282 5.49 5.65 -5.35
CA VAL A 282 6.53 6.61 -4.96
C VAL A 282 7.65 6.62 -6.01
N SER A 283 7.80 7.75 -6.72
CA SER A 283 8.75 7.96 -7.80
C SER A 283 9.80 9.03 -7.45
N PRO A 284 10.96 8.62 -6.88
CA PRO A 284 12.02 9.53 -6.46
C PRO A 284 12.50 10.56 -7.50
N PRO A 285 12.62 10.23 -8.81
CA PRO A 285 13.12 11.21 -9.80
C PRO A 285 12.27 12.46 -9.94
N TYR A 286 11.01 12.45 -9.49
CA TYR A 286 10.06 13.57 -9.59
C TYR A 286 9.87 14.33 -8.27
N ASP A 287 10.65 14.00 -7.25
CA ASP A 287 10.69 14.73 -5.98
C ASP A 287 12.13 14.92 -5.50
N THR A 288 12.69 16.09 -5.84
CA THR A 288 14.06 16.46 -5.48
C THR A 288 14.27 16.63 -3.98
N SER A 289 13.20 16.78 -3.20
CA SER A 289 13.24 17.01 -1.75
C SER A 289 13.08 15.72 -0.92
N GLY A 290 12.52 14.66 -1.51
CA GLY A 290 12.19 13.41 -0.81
C GLY A 290 10.93 13.48 0.05
N ASN A 291 10.16 14.56 -0.01
CA ASN A 291 8.93 14.75 0.78
C ASN A 291 7.85 13.69 0.52
N THR A 292 7.77 13.17 -0.70
CA THR A 292 6.83 12.11 -1.11
C THR A 292 7.20 10.80 -0.45
N ALA A 293 8.48 10.43 -0.45
CA ALA A 293 8.96 9.24 0.25
C ALA A 293 8.80 9.35 1.77
N LEU A 294 9.04 10.54 2.34
CA LEU A 294 8.75 10.83 3.74
C LEU A 294 7.26 10.66 4.06
N THR A 295 6.37 11.17 3.19
CA THR A 295 4.92 11.03 3.34
C THR A 295 4.52 9.56 3.28
N GLY A 296 5.01 8.82 2.30
CA GLY A 296 4.82 7.38 2.16
C GLY A 296 5.28 6.59 3.39
N ALA A 297 6.47 6.87 3.92
CA ALA A 297 6.97 6.21 5.12
C ALA A 297 6.06 6.43 6.34
N ASN A 298 5.49 7.63 6.49
CA ASN A 298 4.54 7.92 7.58
C ASN A 298 3.18 7.24 7.35
N ILE A 299 2.70 7.16 6.11
CA ILE A 299 1.48 6.39 5.76
C ILE A 299 1.67 4.91 6.11
N MET A 300 2.81 4.32 5.75
CA MET A 300 3.17 2.95 6.13
C MET A 300 3.15 2.75 7.66
N PHE A 301 3.70 3.70 8.44
CA PHE A 301 3.65 3.62 9.90
C PHE A 301 2.21 3.73 10.45
N GLU A 302 1.34 4.50 9.83
CA GLU A 302 -0.08 4.60 10.21
C GLU A 302 -0.85 3.32 9.87
N MET A 303 -0.56 2.67 8.74
CA MET A 303 -1.08 1.34 8.42
C MET A 303 -0.58 0.28 9.41
N LEU A 304 0.70 0.31 9.79
CA LEU A 304 1.26 -0.55 10.84
C LEU A 304 0.49 -0.36 12.16
N SER A 305 0.20 0.89 12.50
CA SER A 305 -0.42 1.25 13.78
C SER A 305 -1.85 0.73 13.95
N ILE A 306 -2.54 0.43 12.86
CA ILE A 306 -3.93 -0.07 12.89
C ILE A 306 -4.05 -1.60 12.74
N LEU A 307 -2.92 -2.31 12.59
CA LEU A 307 -2.93 -3.76 12.42
C LEU A 307 -3.51 -4.49 13.65
N PRO A 308 -4.07 -5.70 13.46
CA PRO A 308 -4.48 -6.56 14.56
C PRO A 308 -3.36 -6.78 15.58
N GLY A 309 -3.69 -6.71 16.87
CA GLY A 309 -2.73 -6.95 17.97
C GLY A 309 -1.96 -5.71 18.45
N VAL A 310 -2.05 -4.56 17.77
CA VAL A 310 -1.38 -3.33 18.22
C VAL A 310 -2.03 -2.77 19.50
N PRO A 311 -1.26 -2.57 20.59
CA PRO A 311 -1.76 -1.94 21.81
C PRO A 311 -1.86 -0.42 21.65
N TYR A 312 -2.85 0.17 22.33
CA TYR A 312 -3.08 1.62 22.39
C TYR A 312 -3.03 2.04 23.85
N ARG A 313 -2.08 2.91 24.22
CA ARG A 313 -1.78 3.28 25.61
C ARG A 313 -1.26 4.71 25.77
#